data_AF-A0AAJ5C419-F1
#
_entry.id   AF-A0AAJ5C419-F1
#
_cell.length_a   1.000
_cell.length_b   1.000
_cell.length_c   1.000
_cell.angle_alpha   90.00
_cell.angle_beta   90.00
_cell.angle_gamma   90.00
#
_symmetry.space_group_name_H-M   'P 1'
#
loop_
_entity.id
_entity.type
_entity.pdbx_description
1 polymer ?
#
loop_
_entity_poly.entity_id
_entity_poly.type
_entity_poly.pdbx_seq_one_letter_code
_entity_poly.pdbx_strand_id
1 'polypeptide(L)' 'MSGQGSYLSAQKGFLSSPSGRTAAPKSNFLIRFINQQILAPEHRAGNLSIIWGLGVFTAGIIAARKFGDLITPVF' A
#
# COMPACT_ATOMS: atom_id res chain seq x y z
N MET A 1 36.51 40.99 37.36
CA MET A 1 36.45 39.70 36.62
C MET A 1 34.98 39.41 36.35
N SER A 2 34.67 39.19 35.09
CA SER A 2 33.37 38.88 34.49
C SER A 2 32.70 37.64 35.10
N GLY A 3 31.39 37.70 35.27
CA GLY A 3 30.57 36.56 35.71
C GLY A 3 29.14 36.67 35.21
N GLN A 4 28.97 36.76 33.89
CA GLN A 4 27.71 36.42 33.21
C GLN A 4 27.29 35.00 33.56
N GLY A 5 26.02 34.78 33.88
CA GLY A 5 25.56 33.47 34.33
C GLY A 5 24.04 33.29 34.38
N SER A 6 23.37 33.51 33.25
CA SER A 6 22.18 32.77 32.80
C SER A 6 20.95 32.72 33.74
N TYR A 7 20.15 33.79 33.74
CA TYR A 7 18.76 33.76 34.23
C TYR A 7 17.77 33.13 33.23
N LEU A 8 18.26 32.59 32.11
CA LEU A 8 17.44 31.86 31.15
C LEU A 8 17.36 30.37 31.52
N SER A 9 16.77 30.08 32.67
CA SER A 9 16.09 28.79 32.84
C SER A 9 14.77 28.87 32.08
N ALA A 10 14.83 28.73 30.76
CA ALA A 10 13.64 28.55 29.96
C ALA A 10 12.99 27.23 30.39
N GLN A 11 11.96 27.34 31.24
CA GLN A 11 11.12 26.25 31.67
C GLN A 11 10.47 25.62 30.44
N LYS A 12 11.12 24.58 29.91
CA LYS A 12 10.68 23.78 28.75
C LYS A 12 9.51 22.91 29.19
N GLY A 13 8.35 23.53 29.41
CA GLY A 13 7.18 22.82 29.93
C GLY A 13 5.84 23.55 29.81
N PHE A 14 5.81 24.82 29.38
CA PHE A 14 4.56 25.59 29.26
C PHE A 14 3.99 25.67 27.84
N LEU A 15 4.66 25.06 26.86
CA LEU A 15 4.05 24.78 25.56
C LEU A 15 3.53 23.34 25.55
N SER A 16 2.68 23.00 26.52
CA SER A 16 1.58 22.09 26.29
C SER A 16 0.64 22.75 25.28
N SER A 17 1.05 22.76 24.01
CA SER A 17 0.08 22.79 22.92
C SER A 17 -0.96 21.73 23.28
N PRO A 18 -2.27 22.02 23.20
CA PRO A 18 -3.26 20.96 23.29
C PRO A 18 -2.76 19.89 22.36
N SER A 19 -2.46 18.73 22.93
CA SER A 19 -2.32 17.51 22.18
C SER A 19 -3.70 17.23 21.59
N GLY A 20 -4.07 18.04 20.60
CA GLY A 20 -4.93 17.64 19.53
C GLY A 20 -4.22 16.42 19.00
N ARG A 21 -4.65 15.25 19.48
CA ARG A 21 -4.58 14.03 18.72
C ARG A 21 -4.98 14.46 17.32
N THR A 22 -3.99 14.64 16.46
CA THR A 22 -4.21 14.69 15.03
C THR A 22 -4.92 13.37 14.81
N ALA A 23 -6.26 13.44 14.65
CA ALA A 23 -7.07 12.25 14.54
C ALA A 23 -6.39 11.43 13.45
N ALA A 24 -5.85 10.26 13.83
CA ALA A 24 -5.11 9.44 12.88
C ALA A 24 -5.99 9.36 11.63
N PRO A 25 -5.48 9.75 10.45
CA PRO A 25 -6.31 9.91 9.27
C PRO A 25 -7.15 8.64 9.15
N LYS A 26 -8.48 8.79 9.20
CA LYS A 26 -9.42 7.66 9.21
C LYS A 26 -9.06 6.80 8.02
N SER A 27 -8.35 5.68 8.24
CA SER A 27 -7.82 4.93 7.12
C SER A 27 -9.00 4.35 6.35
N ASN A 28 -9.13 4.80 5.10
CA ASN A 28 -10.20 4.40 4.20
C ASN A 28 -10.25 2.87 4.12
N PHE A 29 -11.46 2.31 4.11
CA PHE A 29 -11.70 0.86 4.02
C PHE A 29 -10.88 0.22 2.90
N LEU A 30 -10.81 0.88 1.74
CA LEU A 30 -10.03 0.41 0.60
C LEU A 30 -8.52 0.30 0.90
N ILE A 31 -7.95 1.26 1.64
CA ILE A 31 -6.53 1.22 2.03
C ILE A 31 -6.27 0.12 3.07
N ARG A 32 -7.20 -0.08 4.01
CA ARG A 32 -7.12 -1.21 4.96
C ARG A 32 -7.20 -2.54 4.25
N PHE A 33 -8.12 -2.67 3.29
CA PHE A 33 -8.29 -3.87 2.49
C PHE A 33 -7.04 -4.18 1.64
N ILE A 34 -6.48 -3.19 0.94
CA ILE A 34 -5.26 -3.37 0.16
C ILE A 34 -4.12 -3.83 1.09
N ASN A 35 -3.93 -3.18 2.23
CA ASN A 35 -2.86 -3.55 3.17
C ASN A 35 -3.06 -4.95 3.78
N GLN A 36 -4.29 -5.33 4.14
CA GLN A 36 -4.57 -6.61 4.81
C GLN A 36 -4.77 -7.78 3.85
N GLN A 37 -5.38 -7.60 2.69
CA GLN A 37 -5.76 -8.69 1.81
C GLN A 37 -4.82 -8.82 0.61
N ILE A 38 -4.25 -7.69 0.14
CA ILE A 38 -3.40 -7.69 -1.06
C ILE A 38 -1.91 -7.72 -0.68
N LEU A 39 -1.48 -6.87 0.24
CA LEU A 39 -0.06 -6.67 0.57
C LEU A 39 0.42 -7.52 1.76
N ALA A 40 -0.50 -8.04 2.57
CA ALA A 40 -0.16 -8.81 3.75
C ALA A 40 0.59 -10.10 3.38
N PRO A 41 1.69 -10.42 4.08
CA PRO A 41 2.59 -11.52 3.73
C PRO A 41 1.91 -12.89 3.68
N GLU A 42 0.91 -13.12 4.51
CA GLU A 42 0.10 -14.34 4.61
C GLU A 42 -0.72 -14.64 3.35
N HIS A 43 -1.13 -13.62 2.59
CA HIS A 43 -1.93 -13.78 1.39
C HIS A 43 -1.12 -13.73 0.10
N ARG A 44 0.20 -13.50 0.19
CA ARG A 44 1.07 -13.35 -0.99
C ARG A 44 1.01 -14.56 -1.91
N ALA A 45 1.04 -15.78 -1.39
CA ALA A 45 0.99 -16.99 -2.19
C ALA A 45 -0.33 -17.07 -3.00
N GLY A 46 -1.47 -16.84 -2.34
CA GLY A 46 -2.78 -16.83 -3.00
C GLY A 46 -2.91 -15.70 -4.02
N ASN A 47 -2.47 -14.49 -3.68
CA ASN A 47 -2.48 -13.33 -4.58
C ASN A 47 -1.59 -13.56 -5.81
N LEU A 48 -0.45 -14.22 -5.63
CA LEU A 48 0.45 -14.57 -6.72
C LEU A 48 -0.19 -15.60 -7.66
N SER A 49 -0.92 -16.58 -7.12
CA SER A 49 -1.72 -17.52 -7.92
C SER A 49 -2.84 -16.81 -8.69
N ILE A 50 -3.52 -15.82 -8.10
CA ILE A 50 -4.55 -15.03 -8.79
C ILE A 50 -3.94 -14.23 -9.94
N ILE A 51 -2.81 -13.55 -9.71
CA ILE A 51 -2.10 -12.79 -10.76
C ILE A 51 -1.65 -13.74 -11.88
N TRP A 52 -1.12 -14.91 -11.53
CA TRP A 52 -0.73 -15.93 -12.51
C TRP A 52 -1.93 -16.43 -13.33
N GLY A 53 -3.04 -16.77 -12.66
CA GLY A 53 -4.26 -17.23 -13.30
C GLY A 53 -4.82 -16.18 -14.26
N LEU A 54 -4.88 -14.92 -13.83
CA LEU A 54 -5.32 -13.81 -14.67
C LEU A 54 -4.38 -13.60 -15.88
N GLY A 55 -3.07 -13.72 -15.67
CA GLY A 55 -2.06 -13.63 -16.71
C GLY A 55 -2.23 -14.72 -17.78
N VAL A 56 -2.29 -15.99 -17.36
CA VAL A 56 -2.46 -17.13 -18.28
C VAL A 56 -3.80 -17.05 -19.01
N PHE A 57 -4.88 -16.70 -18.32
CA PHE A 57 -6.19 -16.53 -18.94
C PHE A 57 -6.18 -15.45 -20.02
N THR A 58 -5.61 -14.28 -19.71
CA THR A 58 -5.51 -13.17 -20.67
C THR A 58 -4.62 -13.54 -21.86
N ALA A 59 -3.47 -14.19 -21.60
CA ALA A 59 -2.59 -14.69 -22.65
C ALA A 59 -3.30 -15.72 -23.54
N GLY A 60 -4.11 -16.62 -22.96
CA GLY A 60 -4.93 -17.58 -23.68
C GLY A 60 -5.95 -16.91 -24.59
N ILE A 61 -6.63 -15.85 -24.13
CA ILE A 61 -7.55 -15.06 -24.98
C ILE A 61 -6.79 -14.44 -26.15
N ILE A 62 -5.63 -13.83 -25.91
CA ILE A 62 -4.83 -13.20 -26.96
C ILE A 62 -4.39 -14.27 -27.96
N ALA A 63 -3.92 -15.42 -27.48
CA ALA A 63 -3.49 -16.53 -28.32
C ALA A 63 -4.64 -17.05 -29.18
N ALA A 64 -5.81 -17.31 -28.59
CA ALA A 64 -7.00 -17.73 -29.33
C ALA A 64 -7.44 -16.70 -30.37
N ARG A 65 -7.37 -15.40 -30.05
CA ARG A 65 -7.75 -14.32 -30.99
C ARG A 65 -6.76 -14.08 -32.11
N LYS A 66 -5.47 -14.39 -31.91
CA LYS A 66 -4.41 -14.10 -32.89
C LYS A 66 -3.97 -15.31 -33.69
N PHE A 67 -4.08 -16.48 -33.10
CA PHE A 67 -3.64 -17.74 -33.69
C PHE A 67 -4.78 -18.75 -33.83
N GLY A 68 -6.02 -18.40 -33.45
CA GLY A 68 -7.18 -19.28 -33.59
C GLY A 68 -7.37 -19.79 -35.01
N ASP A 69 -7.17 -18.92 -36.00
CA ASP A 69 -7.29 -19.25 -37.42
C ASP A 69 -6.24 -20.27 -37.90
N LEU A 70 -5.10 -20.39 -37.21
CA LEU A 70 -4.08 -21.41 -37.50
C LEU A 70 -4.49 -22.81 -37.01
N ILE A 71 -5.40 -22.88 -36.03
CA ILE A 71 -5.83 -24.13 -35.38
C ILE A 71 -7.20 -24.58 -35.88
N THR A 72 -7.97 -23.68 -36.49
CA THR A 72 -9.24 -24.03 -37.15
C THR A 72 -8.98 -24.52 -38.57
N PRO A 73 -9.33 -25.77 -38.90
CA PRO A 73 -9.22 -26.27 -40.26
C PRO A 73 -10.22 -25.56 -41.18
N VAL A 74 -9.75 -25.21 -42.37
CA VAL A 74 -10.57 -24.69 -43.48
C VAL A 74 -11.35 -25.86 -44.11
N PHE A 75 -12.60 -26.02 -43.72
CA PHE A 75 -13.59 -26.83 -44.42
C PHE A 75 -14.73 -25.94 -44.90
#